data_AF-A0A7C7NYC8-F1
#
_entry.id   AF-A0A7C7NYC8-F1
#
_cell.length_a   1.000
_cell.length_b   1.000
_cell.length_c   1.000
_cell.angle_alpha   90.00
_cell.angle_beta   90.00
_cell.angle_gamma   90.00
#
_symmetry.space_group_name_H-M   'P 1'
#
loop_
_entity.id
_entity.type
_entity.pdbx_description
1 polymer ?
#
loop_
_entity_poly.entity_id
_entity_poly.type
_entity_poly.pdbx_seq_one_letter_code
_entity_poly.pdbx_strand_id
1 'polypeptide(L)' 'MTIAEGVENEQQLEFLRMQGCNEVQGYFFSPPTTADEIERMTSWGKDV' A
#
# COMPACT_ATOMS: atom_id res chain seq x y z
N MET A 1 13.02 3.51 -9.13
CA MET A 1 12.05 3.33 -8.04
C MET A 1 10.83 4.14 -8.43
N THR A 2 9.70 3.47 -8.59
CA THR A 2 8.44 4.07 -9.07
C THR A 2 7.33 3.52 -8.21
N ILE A 3 6.52 4.42 -7.65
CA ILE A 3 5.29 4.08 -6.95
C ILE A 3 4.09 4.40 -7.85
N ALA A 4 3.16 3.47 -7.97
CA ALA A 4 1.87 3.73 -8.60
C ALA A 4 0.83 4.11 -7.55
N GLU A 5 0.32 5.33 -7.65
CA GLU A 5 -0.71 5.86 -6.75
C GLU A 5 -2.12 5.72 -7.34
N GLY A 6 -3.13 5.60 -6.49
CA GLY A 6 -4.54 5.51 -6.89
C GLY A 6 -5.02 4.09 -7.23
N VAL A 7 -4.43 3.05 -6.65
CA VAL A 7 -4.94 1.66 -6.80
C VAL A 7 -6.22 1.46 -5.98
N GLU A 8 -7.33 1.21 -6.65
CA GLU A 8 -8.67 1.07 -6.08
C GLU A 8 -9.26 -0.34 -6.23
N ASN A 9 -8.73 -1.16 -7.14
CA ASN A 9 -9.21 -2.52 -7.38
C ASN A 9 -8.12 -3.52 -7.80
N GLU A 10 -8.48 -4.80 -7.79
CA GLU A 10 -7.59 -5.92 -8.12
C GLU A 10 -7.10 -5.90 -9.57
N GLN A 11 -7.92 -5.43 -10.52
CA GLN A 11 -7.52 -5.38 -11.93
C GLN A 11 -6.39 -4.37 -12.17
N GLN A 12 -6.43 -3.22 -11.49
CA GLN A 12 -5.35 -2.24 -11.52
C GLN A 12 -4.06 -2.79 -10.88
N LEU A 13 -4.18 -3.48 -9.74
CA LEU A 13 -3.05 -4.13 -9.08
C LEU A 13 -2.37 -5.16 -10.00
N GLU A 14 -3.16 -6.02 -10.65
CA GLU A 14 -2.63 -7.05 -11.53
C GLU A 14 -1.97 -6.45 -12.77
N PHE A 15 -2.56 -5.40 -13.34
CA PHE A 15 -1.92 -4.65 -14.42
C PHE A 15 -0.54 -4.12 -14.01
N LEU A 16 -0.43 -3.48 -12.84
CA LEU A 16 0.83 -2.92 -12.33
C LEU A 16 1.88 -4.00 -12.07
N ARG A 17 1.47 -5.16 -11.53
CA ARG A 17 2.36 -6.33 -11.35
C ARG A 17 2.92 -6.82 -12.68
N MET A 18 2.09 -6.95 -13.72
CA MET A 18 2.56 -7.36 -15.05
C MET A 18 3.52 -6.35 -15.68
N GLN A 19 3.40 -5.06 -15.36
CA GLN A 19 4.34 -4.02 -15.80
C GLN A 19 5.62 -3.95 -14.94
N GLY A 20 5.75 -4.80 -13.91
CA GLY A 20 6.90 -4.81 -13.00
C GLY A 20 6.90 -3.67 -11.98
N CYS A 21 5.77 -2.99 -11.76
CA CYS A 21 5.63 -2.02 -10.69
C CYS A 21 5.36 -2.76 -9.36
N ASN A 22 6.30 -2.66 -8.44
CA ASN A 22 6.35 -3.41 -7.19
C ASN A 22 5.97 -2.57 -5.95
N GLU A 23 5.77 -1.27 -6.11
CA GLU A 23 5.37 -0.34 -5.05
C GLU A 23 4.08 0.36 -5.45
N VAL A 24 3.06 0.31 -4.58
CA VAL A 24 1.72 0.81 -4.88
C VAL A 24 1.11 1.50 -3.66
N GLN A 25 0.28 2.52 -3.91
CA GLN A 25 -0.57 3.17 -2.91
C GLN A 25 -1.98 3.31 -3.46
N GLY A 26 -2.98 3.06 -2.63
CA GLY A 26 -4.37 3.39 -2.96
C GLY A 26 -5.38 2.74 -2.01
N TYR A 27 -6.64 3.16 -2.15
CA TYR A 27 -7.75 2.74 -1.30
C TYR A 27 -8.00 1.22 -1.30
N PHE A 28 -7.54 0.51 -2.33
CA PHE A 28 -7.58 -0.96 -2.37
C PHE A 28 -6.82 -1.59 -1.19
N PHE A 29 -5.72 -0.97 -0.76
CA PHE A 29 -4.92 -1.43 0.37
C PHE A 29 -5.31 -0.72 1.67
N SER A 30 -5.37 0.61 1.63
CA SER A 30 -5.70 1.41 2.81
C SER A 30 -6.13 2.83 2.39
N PRO A 31 -7.19 3.40 3.00
CA PRO A 31 -7.46 4.82 2.88
C PRO A 31 -6.35 5.64 3.57
N PRO A 32 -6.23 6.95 3.29
CA PRO A 32 -5.49 7.85 4.17
C PRO A 32 -5.99 7.72 5.61
N THR A 33 -5.07 7.58 6.56
CA THR A 33 -5.35 7.23 7.95
C THR A 33 -4.53 8.11 8.89
N THR A 34 -4.86 8.12 10.19
CA THR A 34 -4.18 8.95 11.19
C THR A 34 -2.78 8.42 11.52
N ALA A 35 -1.93 9.27 12.11
CA ALA A 35 -0.60 8.86 12.57
C ALA A 35 -0.67 7.68 13.56
N ASP A 36 -1.60 7.71 14.53
CA ASP A 36 -1.80 6.63 15.50
C ASP A 36 -2.20 5.30 14.83
N GLU A 37 -2.92 5.35 13.71
CA GLU A 37 -3.25 4.14 12.93
C GLU A 37 -2.03 3.63 12.18
N ILE A 38 -1.22 4.51 11.57
CA ILE A 38 0.07 4.13 10.96
C ILE A 38 0.98 3.48 12.00
N GLU A 39 1.10 4.05 13.20
CA GLU A 39 1.90 3.47 14.29
C GLU A 39 1.41 2.08 14.69
N ARG A 40 0.09 1.85 14.68
CA ARG A 40 -0.50 0.53 14.93
C ARG A 40 -0.25 -0.45 13.79
N MET A 41 -0.30 0.00 12.53
CA MET A 41 -0.02 -0.85 11.36
C MET A 41 1.45 -1.26 11.27
N THR A 42 2.35 -0.42 11.79
CA THR A 42 3.80 -0.59 11.70
C THR A 42 4.44 -1.07 13.00
N SER A 43 3.66 -1.35 14.05
CA SER A 43 4.18 -1.80 15.36
C SER A 43 4.68 -3.24 15.36
N TRP A 44 4.52 -3.99 14.27
CA TRP A 44 5.06 -5.34 14.14
C TRP A 44 6.60 -5.30 14.25
N GLY A 45 7.14 -5.84 15.35
CA GLY A 45 8.58 -5.86 15.66
C GLY A 45 9.04 -4.86 16.73
N LYS A 46 8.14 -4.08 17.38
CA LYS A 46 8.51 -3.21 18.51
C LYS A 46 8.74 -3.98 19.84
N ASP A 47 8.35 -5.24 19.89
CA ASP A 47 8.45 -6.12 21.08
C ASP A 47 9.46 -7.27 20.91
N VAL A 48 10.35 -7.22 19.91
CA VAL A 48 11.43 -8.19 19.67
C VAL A 48 12.79 -7.56 19.88
#